data_AF-A0A397TN23-F1
#
_entry.id   AF-A0A397TN23-F1
#
_cell.length_a   1.000
_cell.length_b   1.000
_cell.length_c   1.000
_cell.angle_alpha   90.00
_cell.angle_beta   90.00
_cell.angle_gamma   90.00
#
_symmetry.space_group_name_H-M   'P 1'
#
loop_
_entity.id
_entity.type
_entity.pdbx_description
1 polymer ?
#
loop_
_entity_poly.entity_id
_entity_poly.type
_entity_poly.pdbx_seq_one_letter_code
_entity_poly.pdbx_strand_id
1 'polypeptide(L)'
;MQIENIGTVCVQKIGRSTGHTYGKMLTTWQRGIVNNLFNDGVEVEFLIVTGDHGKFGDHGDSGSPVYDDNGTLWGIYMGTFENGEVSAVIPISIILEDVFVKEGAEFDLL
;
A
#
# COMPACT_ATOMS: atom_id res chain seq x y z
N MET A 1 -28.10 -5.10 6.61
CA MET A 1 -26.77 -4.51 6.38
C MET A 1 -25.80 -5.36 7.17
N GLN A 2 -25.16 -6.32 6.49
CA GLN A 2 -24.19 -7.20 7.12
C GLN A 2 -22.88 -6.42 7.12
N ILE A 3 -22.37 -6.09 8.30
CA ILE A 3 -21.03 -5.49 8.43
C ILE A 3 -20.08 -6.60 8.02
N GLU A 4 -19.54 -6.52 6.81
CA GLU A 4 -18.42 -7.39 6.42
C GLU A 4 -17.34 -7.19 7.47
N ASN A 5 -16.84 -8.30 8.01
CA ASN A 5 -15.79 -8.28 9.00
C ASN A 5 -14.55 -7.72 8.29
N ILE A 6 -14.25 -6.44 8.48
CA ILE A 6 -13.11 -5.78 7.82
C ILE A 6 -11.85 -6.43 8.37
N GLY A 7 -11.27 -7.34 7.59
CA GLY A 7 -10.03 -8.01 7.93
C GLY A 7 -8.91 -6.98 8.11
N THR A 8 -8.04 -7.21 9.08
CA THR A 8 -6.82 -6.44 9.25
C THR A 8 -5.62 -7.38 9.31
N VAL A 9 -4.49 -6.91 8.79
CA VAL A 9 -3.21 -7.61 8.82
C VAL A 9 -2.15 -6.68 9.39
N CYS A 10 -1.26 -7.22 10.22
CA CYS A 10 -0.09 -6.49 10.71
C CYS A 10 0.96 -6.45 9.60
N VAL A 11 1.49 -5.26 9.35
CA VAL A 11 2.44 -5.01 8.27
C VAL A 11 3.60 -4.16 8.72
N GLN A 12 4.67 -4.25 7.95
CA GLN A 12 5.92 -3.53 8.17
C GLN A 12 6.52 -3.08 6.84
N LYS A 13 7.30 -2.00 6.91
CA LYS A 13 8.15 -1.55 5.79
C LYS A 13 9.45 -0.96 6.30
N ILE A 14 10.44 -0.86 5.43
CA ILE A 14 11.66 -0.10 5.65
C ILE A 14 11.72 1.02 4.62
N GLY A 15 11.56 2.27 5.08
CA GLY A 15 11.63 3.47 4.25
C GLY A 15 12.88 4.31 4.53
N ARG A 16 13.26 5.15 3.56
CA ARG A 16 14.44 6.03 3.68
C ARG A 16 14.30 7.02 4.83
N SER A 17 13.11 7.61 4.98
CA SER A 17 12.87 8.74 5.87
C SER A 17 12.42 8.28 7.25
N THR A 18 11.57 7.25 7.33
CA THR A 18 11.05 6.76 8.62
C THR A 18 11.78 5.53 9.16
N GLY A 19 12.67 4.92 8.37
CA GLY A 19 13.32 3.67 8.74
C GLY A 19 12.31 2.52 8.77
N HIS A 20 12.46 1.63 9.75
CA HIS A 20 11.59 0.46 9.93
C HIS A 20 10.35 0.85 10.73
N THR A 21 9.18 0.74 10.11
CA THR A 21 7.89 1.03 10.74
C THR A 21 6.93 -0.15 10.66
N TYR A 22 5.99 -0.20 11.61
CA TYR A 22 4.97 -1.22 11.76
C TYR A 22 3.59 -0.57 11.77
N GLY A 23 2.57 -1.31 11.34
CA GLY A 23 1.21 -0.80 11.28
C GLY A 23 0.16 -1.88 11.05
N LYS A 24 -1.09 -1.44 11.00
CA LYS A 24 -2.26 -2.28 10.69
C LYS A 24 -2.87 -1.84 9.38
N MET A 25 -3.04 -2.79 8.48
CA MET A 25 -3.59 -2.55 7.15
C MET A 25 -4.94 -3.24 7.00
N LEU A 26 -5.91 -2.53 6.41
CA LEU A 26 -7.18 -3.13 6.02
C LEU A 26 -6.95 -4.07 4.84
N THR A 27 -7.54 -5.25 4.85
CA THR A 27 -7.42 -6.21 3.73
C THR A 27 -8.37 -5.90 2.56
N THR A 28 -9.28 -4.94 2.75
CA THR A 28 -10.25 -4.52 1.73
C THR A 28 -9.71 -3.35 0.92
N TRP A 29 -9.70 -3.50 -0.41
CA TRP A 29 -9.28 -2.44 -1.33
C TRP A 29 -10.20 -1.23 -1.22
N GLN A 30 -9.61 -0.06 -1.33
CA GLN A 30 -10.28 1.23 -1.40
C GLN A 30 -9.99 1.85 -2.76
N ARG A 31 -10.92 2.67 -3.24
CA ARG A 31 -10.73 3.48 -4.44
C ARG A 31 -10.55 4.93 -4.07
N GLY A 32 -9.67 5.61 -4.79
CA GLY A 32 -9.50 7.04 -4.63
C GLY A 32 -8.75 7.65 -5.79
N ILE A 33 -8.86 8.96 -5.90
CA ILE A 33 -8.21 9.73 -6.94
C ILE A 33 -6.89 10.22 -6.38
N VAL A 34 -5.79 9.80 -7.02
CA VAL A 34 -4.48 10.37 -6.71
C VAL A 34 -4.18 11.46 -7.72
N ASN A 35 -4.16 12.68 -7.20
CA ASN A 35 -3.73 13.85 -7.96
C ASN A 35 -2.20 13.90 -7.99
N ASN A 36 -1.65 14.42 -9.08
CA ASN A 36 -0.22 14.74 -9.23
C ASN A 36 0.75 13.54 -9.34
N LEU A 37 0.28 12.31 -9.56
CA LEU A 37 1.21 11.22 -9.89
C LEU A 37 1.74 11.37 -11.33
N PHE A 38 0.91 11.73 -12.34
CA PHE A 38 1.35 11.76 -13.75
C PHE A 38 0.60 12.73 -14.71
N ASN A 39 -0.06 13.80 -14.20
CA ASN A 39 -1.09 14.66 -14.84
C ASN A 39 -2.49 14.04 -14.91
N ASP A 40 -3.50 14.89 -14.60
CA ASP A 40 -4.90 14.60 -14.31
C ASP A 40 -5.14 13.50 -13.25
N GLY A 41 -6.26 13.58 -12.52
CA GLY A 41 -6.55 12.68 -11.42
C GLY A 41 -6.70 11.24 -11.91
N VAL A 42 -5.83 10.34 -11.46
CA VAL A 42 -5.91 8.90 -11.78
C VAL A 42 -6.65 8.20 -10.64
N GLU A 43 -7.72 7.48 -10.97
CA GLU A 43 -8.37 6.57 -10.03
C GLU A 43 -7.48 5.35 -9.82
N VAL A 44 -7.15 5.05 -8.57
CA VAL A 44 -6.32 3.90 -8.19
C VAL A 44 -6.98 3.12 -7.08
N GLU A 45 -6.73 1.81 -7.07
CA GLU A 45 -7.09 0.92 -5.98
C GLU A 45 -5.89 0.78 -5.03
N PHE A 46 -6.14 0.96 -3.74
CA PHE A 46 -5.11 0.92 -2.70
C PHE A 46 -5.62 0.30 -1.40
N LEU A 47 -4.69 -0.11 -0.55
CA LEU A 47 -4.93 -0.56 0.82
C LEU A 47 -4.62 0.56 1.80
N ILE A 48 -5.43 0.67 2.85
CA ILE A 48 -5.26 1.66 3.92
C ILE A 48 -4.44 1.06 5.04
N VAL A 49 -3.40 1.78 5.47
CA VAL A 49 -2.56 1.41 6.62
C VAL A 49 -2.40 2.56 7.61
N THR A 50 -2.46 2.25 8.90
CA THR A 50 -2.12 3.16 10.01
C THR A 50 -0.88 2.64 10.72
N GLY A 51 -0.02 3.54 11.22
CA GLY A 51 1.18 3.14 11.96
C GLY A 51 0.89 2.91 13.44
N ASP A 52 1.59 1.95 14.06
CA ASP A 52 1.34 1.58 15.46
C ASP A 52 1.79 2.66 16.47
N HIS A 53 2.78 3.49 16.09
CA HIS A 53 3.40 4.50 16.96
C HIS A 53 3.48 5.88 16.28
N GLY A 54 2.52 6.19 15.41
CA GLY A 54 2.49 7.42 14.63
C GLY A 54 2.35 7.12 13.15
N LYS A 55 3.06 7.88 12.31
CA LYS A 55 2.96 7.71 10.86
C LYS A 55 3.53 6.36 10.43
N PHE A 56 2.82 5.67 9.55
CA PHE A 56 3.36 4.47 8.92
C PHE A 56 4.52 4.83 7.99
N GLY A 57 4.44 5.93 7.23
CA GLY A 57 5.55 6.45 6.42
C GLY A 57 5.50 7.96 6.26
N ASP A 58 6.49 8.50 5.56
CA ASP A 58 6.57 9.93 5.24
C ASP A 58 7.23 10.18 3.86
N HIS A 59 7.38 11.44 3.49
CA HIS A 59 7.98 11.90 2.24
C HIS A 59 9.36 11.29 2.07
N GLY A 60 9.54 10.51 1.00
CA GLY A 60 10.77 9.77 0.73
C GLY A 60 10.69 8.26 0.94
N ASP A 61 9.63 7.76 1.56
CA ASP A 61 9.39 6.32 1.70
C ASP A 61 8.61 5.73 0.51
N SER A 62 8.04 6.57 -0.36
CA SER A 62 7.34 6.14 -1.58
C SER A 62 8.19 5.14 -2.36
N GLY A 63 7.60 3.99 -2.72
CA GLY A 63 8.30 2.88 -3.36
C GLY A 63 8.81 1.80 -2.40
N SER A 64 8.73 1.99 -1.07
CA SER A 64 9.15 0.96 -0.11
C SER A 64 8.22 -0.25 -0.15
N PRO A 65 8.75 -1.49 -0.15
CA PRO A 65 7.93 -2.69 -0.07
C PRO A 65 7.27 -2.81 1.31
N VAL A 66 6.02 -3.27 1.32
CA VAL A 66 5.22 -3.51 2.52
C VAL A 66 4.99 -5.00 2.67
N TYR A 67 5.48 -5.56 3.76
CA TYR A 67 5.38 -6.98 4.09
C TYR A 67 4.45 -7.20 5.27
N ASP A 68 3.80 -8.36 5.36
CA ASP A 68 3.24 -8.80 6.64
C ASP A 68 4.32 -9.40 7.57
N ASP A 69 3.90 -9.79 8.77
CA ASP A 69 4.77 -10.41 9.77
C ASP A 69 5.33 -11.77 9.32
N ASN A 70 4.73 -12.43 8.32
CA ASN A 70 5.22 -13.67 7.74
C ASN A 70 6.22 -13.43 6.60
N GLY A 71 6.48 -12.18 6.23
CA GLY A 71 7.35 -11.82 5.11
C GLY A 71 6.65 -11.86 3.75
N THR A 72 5.33 -12.01 3.70
CA THR A 72 4.57 -11.94 2.44
C THR A 72 4.55 -10.51 1.94
N LEU A 73 4.92 -10.28 0.67
CA LEU A 73 4.82 -8.95 0.05
C LEU A 73 3.35 -8.63 -0.23
N TRP A 74 2.83 -7.59 0.40
CA TRP A 74 1.47 -7.12 0.17
C TRP A 74 1.38 -6.03 -0.88
N GLY A 75 2.40 -5.19 -1.00
CA GLY A 75 2.35 -4.07 -1.92
C GLY A 75 3.49 -3.08 -1.77
N ILE A 76 3.34 -1.95 -2.45
CA ILE A 76 4.30 -0.87 -2.48
C ILE A 76 3.70 0.35 -1.79
N TYR A 77 4.42 0.90 -0.82
CA TYR A 77 4.03 2.11 -0.12
C TYR A 77 3.98 3.29 -1.11
N MET A 78 2.81 3.92 -1.24
CA MET A 78 2.59 5.04 -2.15
C MET A 78 2.90 6.36 -1.45
N GLY A 79 2.28 6.60 -0.30
CA GLY A 79 2.36 7.87 0.41
C GLY A 79 1.33 7.97 1.54
N THR A 80 1.34 9.13 2.20
CA THR A 80 0.43 9.47 3.30
C THR A 80 -0.62 10.45 2.81
N PHE A 81 -1.86 10.31 3.28
CA PHE A 81 -2.91 11.31 3.06
C PHE A 81 -2.56 12.62 3.76
N GLU A 82 -3.20 13.73 3.35
CA GLU A 82 -2.89 15.08 3.86
C GLU A 82 -3.05 15.22 5.38
N ASN A 83 -3.93 14.42 6.01
CA ASN A 83 -4.09 14.41 7.46
C ASN A 83 -2.88 13.79 8.20
N GLY A 84 -1.96 13.13 7.49
CA GLY A 84 -0.75 12.54 8.04
C GLY A 84 -0.93 11.25 8.83
N GLU A 85 -2.17 10.82 9.08
CA GLU A 85 -2.48 9.68 9.95
C GLU A 85 -2.57 8.36 9.20
N VAL A 86 -3.03 8.43 7.94
CA VAL A 86 -3.31 7.27 7.12
C VAL A 86 -2.39 7.25 5.92
N SER A 87 -1.88 6.08 5.57
CA SER A 87 -1.10 5.88 4.36
C SER A 87 -1.78 4.90 3.40
N ALA A 88 -1.37 4.97 2.15
CA ALA A 88 -1.84 4.13 1.07
C ALA A 88 -0.73 3.19 0.59
N VAL A 89 -1.10 1.95 0.32
CA VAL A 89 -0.25 0.91 -0.25
C VAL A 89 -0.91 0.42 -1.53
N ILE A 90 -0.18 0.44 -2.65
CA ILE A 90 -0.65 -0.17 -3.90
C ILE A 90 -0.47 -1.69 -3.77
N PRO A 91 -1.53 -2.51 -3.87
CA PRO A 91 -1.43 -3.95 -3.82
C PRO A 91 -0.46 -4.48 -4.87
N ILE A 92 0.41 -5.43 -4.50
CA ILE A 92 1.34 -6.03 -5.45
C ILE A 92 0.59 -6.76 -6.57
N SER A 93 -0.57 -7.35 -6.27
CA SER A 93 -1.40 -8.07 -7.24
C SER A 93 -1.82 -7.20 -8.42
N ILE A 94 -2.15 -5.92 -8.18
CA ILE A 94 -2.56 -4.98 -9.23
C ILE A 94 -1.37 -4.66 -10.14
N ILE A 95 -0.18 -4.49 -9.57
CA ILE A 95 1.03 -4.22 -10.34
C ILE A 95 1.36 -5.44 -11.22
N LEU A 96 1.31 -6.64 -10.66
CA LEU A 96 1.62 -7.86 -11.42
C LEU A 96 0.58 -8.14 -12.52
N GLU A 97 -0.70 -7.90 -12.25
CA GLU A 97 -1.76 -8.01 -13.25
C GLU A 97 -1.55 -7.02 -14.40
N ASP A 98 -1.23 -5.75 -14.10
CA ASP A 98 -0.98 -4.72 -15.12
C ASP A 98 0.21 -5.10 -16.02
N VAL A 99 1.31 -5.61 -15.43
CA VAL A 99 2.48 -6.06 -16.19
C VAL A 99 2.13 -7.28 -17.05
N PHE A 100 1.39 -8.25 -16.51
CA PHE A 100 0.95 -9.42 -17.28
C PHE A 100 0.08 -9.01 -18.48
N VAL A 101 -0.89 -8.12 -18.28
CA VAL A 101 -1.80 -7.65 -19.34
C VAL A 101 -1.05 -6.90 -20.44
N LYS A 102 -0.03 -6.10 -20.08
CA LYS A 102 0.71 -5.28 -21.06
C LYS A 102 1.83 -6.04 -21.77
N GLU A 103 2.56 -6.87 -21.03
CA GLU A 103 3.82 -7.46 -21.50
C GLU A 103 3.75 -8.99 -21.65
N GLY A 104 2.70 -9.63 -21.16
CA GLY A 104 2.58 -11.10 -21.13
C GLY A 104 3.59 -11.77 -20.20
N ALA A 105 4.17 -11.01 -19.25
CA ALA A 105 5.17 -11.51 -18.31
C ALA A 105 4.51 -11.99 -17.02
N GLU A 106 4.83 -13.21 -16.61
CA GLU A 106 4.39 -13.81 -15.35
C GLU A 106 5.48 -13.70 -14.28
N PHE A 107 5.06 -13.46 -13.04
CA PHE A 107 5.95 -13.32 -11.88
C PHE A 107 5.48 -14.22 -10.75
N ASP A 108 6.41 -15.00 -10.20
CA ASP A 108 6.20 -15.73 -8.97
C ASP A 108 6.78 -14.94 -7.79
N LEU A 109 5.93 -14.61 -6.82
CA LEU A 109 6.38 -14.11 -5.52
C LEU A 109 6.88 -15.31 -4.72
N LEU A 110 8.19 -15.33 -4.43
CA LEU A 110 8.90 -16.40 -3.73
C LEU A 110 8.57 -16.46 -2.23
#